data_AF-A0A7V8JB31-F1
#
_entry.id   AF-A0A7V8JB31-F1
#
_cell.length_a   1.000
_cell.length_b   1.000
_cell.length_c   1.000
_cell.angle_alpha   90.00
_cell.angle_beta   90.00
_cell.angle_gamma   90.00
#
_symmetry.space_group_name_H-M   'P 1'
#
loop_
_entity.id
_entity.type
_entity.pdbx_description
1 polymer ?
#
loop_
_entity_poly.entity_id
_entity_poly.type
_entity_poly.pdbx_seq_one_letter_code
_entity_poly.pdbx_strand_id
1 'polypeptide(L)' 'MPTLKKTPGRPAGAGAVVFRDSLYTSRNLILPDGRQLLVLQGRVSVKAGDRVALDYLASHPDLQVQE' A
#
# COMPACT_ATOMS: atom_id res chain seq x y z
N MET A 1 -18.29 4.83 -20.29
CA MET A 1 -18.48 5.38 -18.92
C MET A 1 -18.07 4.31 -17.91
N PRO A 2 -17.59 4.69 -16.72
CA PRO A 2 -16.18 4.71 -16.31
C PRO A 2 -15.56 3.31 -16.06
N THR A 3 -14.51 2.91 -16.77
CA THR A 3 -13.57 1.92 -16.21
C THR A 3 -12.47 2.70 -15.52
N LEU A 4 -12.70 2.93 -14.23
CA LEU A 4 -11.76 3.61 -13.36
C LEU A 4 -10.43 2.86 -13.44
N LYS A 5 -9.42 3.59 -13.90
CA LYS A 5 -8.04 3.15 -14.05
C LYS A 5 -7.51 2.86 -12.66
N LYS A 6 -7.50 1.59 -12.27
CA LYS A 6 -6.86 1.16 -11.03
C LYS A 6 -6.28 -0.22 -11.22
N THR A 7 -5.30 -0.27 -12.10
CA THR A 7 -4.24 -1.26 -12.03
C THR A 7 -3.50 -0.96 -10.72
N PRO A 8 -3.60 -1.78 -9.67
CA PRO A 8 -2.64 -1.70 -8.57
C PRO A 8 -1.31 -2.02 -9.23
N GLY A 9 -0.41 -1.05 -9.25
CA GLY A 9 0.79 -1.06 -10.07
C GLY A 9 1.49 -2.41 -9.99
N ARG A 10 1.64 -3.05 -11.14
CA ARG A 10 2.64 -4.10 -11.31
C ARG A 10 3.97 -3.48 -10.91
N PRO A 11 4.70 -3.98 -9.90
CA PRO A 11 6.07 -3.55 -9.71
C PRO A 11 6.91 -4.29 -10.75
N ALA A 12 6.87 -3.79 -11.98
CA ALA A 12 7.92 -4.07 -12.94
C ALA A 12 9.06 -3.11 -12.59
N GLY A 13 9.91 -3.55 -11.65
CA GLY A 13 11.08 -2.81 -11.19
C GLY A 13 11.45 -3.25 -9.79
N ALA A 14 12.63 -3.84 -9.65
CA ALA A 14 13.19 -4.36 -8.40
C ALA A 14 12.94 -3.42 -7.20
N GLY A 15 12.25 -3.91 -6.16
CA GLY A 15 12.04 -3.19 -4.90
C GLY A 15 10.65 -2.60 -4.71
N ALA A 16 9.60 -3.42 -4.71
CA ALA A 16 8.32 -3.05 -4.09
C ALA A 16 8.13 -3.86 -2.82
N VAL A 17 7.75 -3.19 -1.74
CA VAL A 17 7.48 -3.79 -0.43
C VAL A 17 5.98 -4.02 -0.34
N VAL A 18 5.59 -5.23 0.05
CA VAL A 18 4.19 -5.58 0.29
C VAL A 18 3.94 -5.52 1.78
N PHE A 19 2.84 -4.92 2.20
CA PHE A 19 2.36 -4.99 3.58
C PHE A 19 1.03 -5.72 3.60
N ARG A 20 0.81 -6.49 4.67
CA ARG A 20 -0.43 -7.19 4.97
C ARG A 20 -1.19 -6.44 6.04
N ASP A 21 -2.45 -6.26 5.77
CA ASP A 21 -3.44 -5.74 6.66
C ASP A 21 -4.10 -6.86 7.45
N SER A 22 -4.02 -6.78 8.77
CA SER A 22 -4.61 -7.80 9.65
C SER A 22 -6.05 -7.47 10.07
N LEU A 23 -6.47 -6.20 9.94
CA LEU A 23 -7.80 -5.75 10.36
C LEU A 23 -8.81 -5.74 9.21
N TYR A 24 -8.38 -5.30 8.02
CA TYR A 24 -9.26 -5.03 6.90
C TYR A 24 -8.76 -5.67 5.61
N THR A 25 -9.65 -6.35 4.90
CA THR A 25 -9.36 -6.90 3.56
C THR A 25 -9.40 -5.84 2.47
N SER A 26 -9.97 -4.66 2.72
CA SER A 26 -9.93 -3.51 1.81
C SER A 26 -10.08 -2.19 2.58
N ARG A 27 -9.11 -1.29 2.44
CA ARG A 27 -9.18 0.08 2.99
C ARG A 27 -8.37 1.07 2.19
N ASN A 28 -8.72 2.34 2.33
CA ASN A 28 -8.00 3.45 1.74
C ASN A 28 -7.22 4.18 2.84
N LEU A 29 -5.90 4.21 2.72
CA LEU A 29 -4.99 4.85 3.65
C LEU A 29 -4.55 6.18 3.03
N ILE A 30 -4.80 7.29 3.73
CA ILE A 30 -4.36 8.61 3.28
C ILE A 30 -3.05 8.93 4.00
N LEU A 31 -1.97 8.99 3.22
CA LEU A 31 -0.65 9.38 3.68
C LEU A 31 -0.65 10.86 4.10
N PRO A 32 0.26 11.28 5.00
CA PRO A 32 0.39 12.69 5.41
C PRO A 32 0.72 13.63 4.24
N ASP A 33 1.30 13.09 3.17
CA ASP A 33 1.59 13.80 1.91
C ASP A 33 0.32 14.01 1.03
N GLY A 34 -0.85 13.55 1.48
CA GLY A 34 -2.13 13.63 0.75
C GLY A 34 -2.34 12.52 -0.29
N ARG A 35 -1.33 11.66 -0.50
CA ARG A 35 -1.42 10.49 -1.39
C ARG A 35 -2.27 9.38 -0.77
N GLN A 36 -2.97 8.63 -1.62
CA GLN A 36 -3.81 7.51 -1.20
C GLN A 36 -3.17 6.16 -1.53
N LEU A 37 -3.06 5.29 -0.53
CA LEU A 37 -2.67 3.89 -0.68
C LEU A 37 -3.90 3.01 -0.50
N LEU A 38 -4.09 2.07 -1.41
CA LEU A 38 -5.20 1.13 -1.29
C LEU A 38 -4.71 -0.23 -0.89
N VAL A 39 -5.27 -0.68 0.21
CA VAL A 39 -5.24 -2.05 0.65
C VAL A 39 -6.31 -2.79 -0.14
N LEU A 40 -5.90 -3.83 -0.86
CA LEU A 40 -6.77 -4.72 -1.62
C LEU A 40 -6.43 -6.16 -1.24
N GLN A 41 -7.44 -6.99 -0.99
CA GLN A 41 -7.27 -8.35 -0.44
C GLN A 41 -6.40 -8.40 0.83
N GLY A 42 -6.47 -7.36 1.66
CA GLY A 42 -5.66 -7.23 2.86
C GLY A 42 -4.18 -7.04 2.57
N ARG A 43 -3.83 -6.55 1.38
CA ARG A 43 -2.44 -6.28 0.99
C ARG A 43 -2.31 -4.91 0.35
N VAL A 44 -1.19 -4.24 0.61
CA VAL A 44 -0.82 -2.98 -0.04
C VAL A 44 0.61 -3.09 -0.55
N SER A 45 0.81 -2.76 -1.83
CA SER A 45 2.15 -2.68 -2.42
C SER A 45 2.60 -1.24 -2.47
N VAL A 46 3.77 -0.97 -1.93
CA VAL A 46 4.44 0.34 -1.98
C VAL A 46 5.82 0.19 -2.60
N LYS A 47 6.37 1.27 -3.18
CA LYS A 47 7.74 1.23 -3.68
C LYS A 47 8.71 1.24 -2.51
N ALA A 48 9.80 0.48 -2.57
CA ALA A 48 10.84 0.46 -1.54
C ALA A 48 11.56 1.82 -1.39
N GLY A 49 11.54 2.65 -2.44
CA GLY A 49 12.04 4.03 -2.37
C GLY A 49 11.07 5.03 -1.71
N ASP A 50 9.81 4.63 -1.48
CA ASP A 50 8.78 5.50 -0.93
C ASP A 50 8.80 5.49 0.61
N ARG A 51 9.81 6.15 1.17
CA ARG A 51 10.03 6.22 2.63
C ARG A 51 8.80 6.72 3.40
N VAL A 52 8.06 7.68 2.85
CA VAL A 52 6.82 8.20 3.48
C VAL A 52 5.77 7.11 3.61
N ALA A 53 5.63 6.26 2.58
CA ALA A 53 4.68 5.15 2.63
C ALA A 53 5.15 4.06 3.60
N LEU A 54 6.44 3.73 3.58
CA LEU A 54 7.03 2.75 4.49
C LEU A 54 6.90 3.16 5.95
N ASP A 55 7.22 4.42 6.27
CA ASP A 55 7.13 4.98 7.62
C ASP A 55 5.68 5.00 8.11
N TYR A 56 4.75 5.47 7.27
CA TYR A 56 3.33 5.44 7.59
C TYR A 56 2.84 4.02 7.88
N LEU A 57 3.15 3.05 7.00
CA LEU A 57 2.72 1.67 7.20
C LEU A 57 3.39 1.03 8.42
N ALA A 58 4.67 1.31 8.68
CA ALA A 58 5.41 0.81 9.84
C ALA A 58 4.92 1.43 11.17
N SER A 59 4.37 2.64 11.13
CA SER A 59 3.74 3.28 12.29
C SER A 59 2.41 2.62 12.68
N HIS A 60 1.87 1.72 11.86
CA HIS A 60 0.61 1.03 12.14
C HIS A 60 0.86 -0.43 12.54
N PRO A 61 0.56 -0.83 13.80
CA PRO A 61 0.78 -2.21 14.25
C PRO A 61 -0.06 -3.26 13.51
N ASP A 62 -1.18 -2.84 12.92
CA ASP A 62 -2.08 -3.70 12.14
C ASP A 62 -1.54 -4.04 10.73
N LEU A 63 -0.52 -3.30 10.28
CA LEU A 63 0.09 -3.41 8.97
C LEU A 63 1.47 -4.07 9.13
N GLN A 64 1.56 -5.34 8.75
CA GLN A 64 2.80 -6.09 8.83
C GLN A 64 3.48 -6.13 7.48
N VAL A 65 4.78 -5.83 7.44
CA VAL A 65 5.57 -6.04 6.23
C VAL A 65 5.56 -7.53 5.87
N GLN A 66 5.30 -7.83 4.60
CA GLN A 66 5.48 -9.16 4.03
C GLN A 66 6.81 -9.15 3.27
N GLU A 67 7.78 -9.91 3.77
CA GLU A 67 9.04 -10.19 3.05
C GLU A 67 8.80 -11.00 1.76
#